data_AF-A0AAD5R8R3-F1
#
_entry.id   AF-A0AAD5R8R3-F1
#
_cell.length_a   1.000
_cell.length_b   1.000
_cell.length_c   1.000
_cell.angle_alpha   90.00
_cell.angle_beta   90.00
_cell.angle_gamma   90.00
#
_symmetry.space_group_name_H-M   'P 1'
#
loop_
_entity.id
_entity.type
_entity.pdbx_description
1 polymer ?
#
loop_
_entity_poly.entity_id
_entity_poly.type
_entity_poly.pdbx_seq_one_letter_code
_entity_poly.pdbx_strand_id
1 'polypeptide(L)'
;MSVVRFSSYVKPVHIRLMIMRSASATVAPGESKVKLQKPEGEAGFFSYGRNLSRNAKLKGIPKPQPGDTLFSFMFRRLGHAYEVYPLLFLAGFWVVICSSTIYYSLTKIEVWIDRSKADAPSDWERSRDNYWKKGTIAFDFEGRSRKRCELMEMLQDEMLEAAKKRGTR
;
A
#
# COMPACT_ATOMS: atom_id res chain seq x y z
N MET A 1 -44.19 11.55 4.44
CA MET A 1 -43.59 10.26 4.87
C MET A 1 -42.10 10.48 5.18
N SER A 2 -41.77 10.97 6.37
CA SER A 2 -41.15 10.22 7.50
C SER A 2 -39.70 9.76 7.30
N VAL A 3 -38.74 10.71 7.27
CA VAL A 3 -37.29 10.46 7.45
C VAL A 3 -36.93 10.19 8.93
N VAL A 4 -37.85 10.47 9.86
CA VAL A 4 -37.61 10.39 11.31
C VAL A 4 -37.57 8.95 11.85
N ARG A 5 -38.09 7.95 11.11
CA ARG A 5 -38.14 6.55 11.59
C ARG A 5 -36.85 5.73 11.37
N PHE A 6 -35.88 6.23 10.60
CA PHE A 6 -34.64 5.50 10.34
C PHE A 6 -33.58 5.69 11.45
N SER A 7 -33.63 6.82 12.17
CA SER A 7 -32.67 7.16 13.23
C SER A 7 -32.79 6.29 14.50
N SER A 8 -33.98 5.76 14.78
CA SER A 8 -34.26 4.99 16.00
C SER A 8 -33.76 3.54 15.97
N TYR A 9 -33.48 2.97 14.80
CA TYR A 9 -33.04 1.56 14.68
C TYR A 9 -31.51 1.36 14.65
N VAL A 10 -30.73 2.42 14.44
CA VAL A 10 -29.26 2.33 14.38
C VAL A 10 -28.64 2.24 15.78
N LYS A 11 -29.25 2.89 16.78
CA LYS A 11 -28.77 2.90 18.17
C LYS A 11 -28.73 1.52 18.85
N PRO A 12 -29.77 0.65 18.77
CA PRO A 12 -29.73 -0.65 19.44
C PRO A 12 -28.72 -1.64 18.84
N VAL A 13 -28.41 -1.52 17.54
CA VAL A 13 -27.45 -2.40 16.86
C VAL A 13 -26.02 -2.08 17.28
N HIS A 14 -25.65 -0.80 17.36
CA HIS A 14 -24.33 -0.39 17.83
C HIS A 14 -24.11 -0.67 19.31
N ILE A 15 -25.14 -0.54 20.15
CA ILE A 15 -25.07 -0.91 21.57
C ILE A 15 -24.91 -2.43 21.72
N ARG A 16 -25.62 -3.26 20.93
CA ARG A 16 -25.40 -4.72 20.92
C ARG A 16 -24.01 -5.12 20.44
N LEU A 17 -23.47 -4.46 19.42
CA LEU A 17 -22.10 -4.71 18.93
C LEU A 17 -21.03 -4.30 19.94
N MET A 18 -21.22 -3.18 20.66
CA MET A 18 -20.35 -2.75 21.76
C MET A 18 -20.42 -3.74 22.93
N ILE A 19 -21.63 -4.16 23.35
CA ILE A 19 -21.81 -5.13 24.44
C ILE A 19 -21.23 -6.50 24.07
N MET A 20 -21.39 -6.97 22.82
CA MET A 20 -20.74 -8.22 22.36
C MET A 20 -19.21 -8.12 22.35
N ARG A 21 -18.64 -6.94 22.08
CA ARG A 21 -17.19 -6.71 22.20
C ARG A 21 -16.72 -6.69 23.66
N SER A 22 -17.50 -6.13 24.58
CA SER A 22 -17.19 -6.08 26.01
C SER A 22 -17.44 -7.41 26.74
N ALA A 23 -18.34 -8.26 26.23
CA ALA A 23 -18.63 -9.59 26.78
C ALA A 23 -17.65 -10.67 26.29
N SER A 24 -16.75 -10.36 25.36
CA SER A 24 -15.61 -11.20 25.02
C SER A 24 -14.53 -11.10 26.10
N ALA A 25 -14.91 -11.33 27.35
CA ALA A 25 -13.96 -11.62 28.40
C ALA A 25 -13.20 -12.88 27.99
N THR A 26 -11.92 -12.72 27.68
CA THR A 26 -11.00 -13.84 27.50
C THR A 26 -11.09 -14.69 28.76
N VAL A 27 -11.68 -15.88 28.65
CA VAL A 27 -11.64 -16.88 29.70
C VAL A 27 -10.16 -17.11 30.00
N ALA A 28 -9.67 -16.56 31.11
CA ALA A 28 -8.34 -16.83 31.58
C ALA A 28 -8.30 -18.33 31.84
N PRO A 29 -7.56 -19.11 31.04
CA PRO A 29 -7.56 -20.54 31.19
C PRO A 29 -6.93 -20.86 32.55
N GLY A 30 -7.70 -21.51 33.41
CA GLY A 30 -7.26 -21.92 34.73
C GLY A 30 -5.97 -22.75 34.66
N GLU A 31 -5.22 -22.74 35.75
CA GLU A 31 -3.95 -23.46 35.87
C GLU A 31 -4.13 -24.97 35.64
N SER A 32 -3.04 -25.66 35.23
CA SER A 32 -3.11 -27.08 34.93
C SER A 32 -3.50 -27.90 36.17
N LYS A 33 -4.48 -28.80 36.01
CA LYS A 33 -4.92 -29.71 37.08
C LYS A 33 -3.81 -30.63 37.60
N VAL A 34 -2.82 -30.91 36.75
CA VAL A 34 -1.62 -31.66 37.10
C VAL A 34 -0.44 -30.71 36.98
N LYS A 35 0.19 -30.41 38.11
CA LYS A 35 1.46 -29.69 38.17
C LYS A 35 2.51 -30.69 38.62
N LEU A 36 3.66 -30.71 37.94
CA LEU A 36 4.82 -31.45 38.41
C LEU A 36 5.22 -30.85 39.76
N GLN A 37 5.22 -31.68 40.79
CA GLN A 37 5.72 -31.29 42.10
C GLN A 37 7.24 -31.22 42.02
N LYS A 38 7.82 -30.26 42.75
CA LYS A 38 9.25 -30.07 42.79
C LYS A 38 9.91 -31.29 43.46
N PRO A 39 11.02 -31.83 42.91
CA PRO A 39 11.77 -32.88 43.59
C PRO A 39 12.33 -32.37 44.92
N GLU A 40 12.28 -33.21 45.95
CA GLU A 40 12.74 -32.86 47.30
C GLU A 40 14.26 -32.62 47.30
N GLY A 41 14.70 -31.40 47.60
CA GLY A 41 16.13 -31.07 47.80
C GLY A 41 16.69 -29.90 46.98
N GLU A 42 15.98 -29.38 45.99
CA GLU A 42 16.46 -28.23 45.19
C GLU A 42 15.90 -26.90 45.72
N ALA A 43 16.65 -25.81 45.65
CA ALA A 43 16.15 -24.44 45.92
C ALA A 43 15.86 -23.74 44.58
N GLY A 44 14.67 -23.14 44.42
CA GLY A 44 14.27 -22.51 43.15
C GLY A 44 12.76 -22.43 42.92
N PHE A 45 12.34 -21.50 42.04
CA PHE A 45 10.96 -21.28 41.62
C PHE A 45 10.62 -22.17 40.42
N PHE A 46 9.68 -23.10 40.60
CA PHE A 46 9.27 -24.07 39.57
C PHE A 46 7.79 -23.84 39.25
N SER A 47 7.51 -23.06 38.19
CA SER A 47 6.16 -22.78 37.72
C SER A 47 6.02 -23.18 36.26
N TYR A 48 5.17 -24.19 36.01
CA TYR A 48 4.90 -24.68 34.67
C TYR A 48 3.45 -24.37 34.31
N GLY A 49 3.29 -23.49 33.33
CA GLY A 49 2.01 -23.22 32.68
C GLY A 49 1.80 -24.12 31.47
N ARG A 50 0.55 -24.43 31.15
CA ARG A 50 0.21 -25.14 29.89
C ARG A 50 0.40 -24.20 28.70
N ASN A 51 1.08 -24.66 27.64
CA ASN A 51 1.09 -23.97 26.36
C ASN A 51 -0.31 -24.02 25.71
N LEU A 52 -1.06 -22.93 25.85
CA LEU A 52 -2.45 -22.80 25.41
C LEU A 52 -2.58 -22.63 23.89
N SER A 53 -1.50 -22.22 23.23
CA SER A 53 -1.45 -21.98 21.80
C SER A 53 -1.79 -23.22 20.96
N ARG A 54 -1.61 -24.43 21.50
CA ARG A 54 -1.82 -25.72 20.79
C ARG A 54 -3.19 -26.37 21.05
N ASN A 55 -4.03 -25.76 21.87
CA ASN A 55 -5.33 -26.34 22.22
C ASN A 55 -6.42 -25.86 21.25
N ALA A 56 -6.86 -26.73 20.32
CA ALA A 56 -7.91 -26.43 19.34
C ALA A 56 -9.25 -26.00 19.97
N LYS A 57 -9.51 -26.42 21.21
CA LYS A 57 -10.75 -26.14 21.94
C LYS A 57 -10.84 -24.71 22.50
N LEU A 58 -9.72 -24.01 22.66
CA LEU A 58 -9.70 -22.61 23.10
C LEU A 58 -9.84 -21.67 21.89
N LYS A 59 -10.97 -20.94 21.85
CA LYS A 59 -11.24 -19.85 20.90
C LYS A 59 -11.04 -18.51 21.64
N GLY A 60 -10.42 -17.53 20.98
CA GLY A 60 -10.29 -16.16 21.52
C GLY A 60 -8.96 -15.81 22.21
N ILE A 61 -8.03 -16.76 22.37
CA ILE A 61 -6.65 -16.45 22.78
C ILE A 61 -5.82 -16.29 21.50
N PRO A 62 -5.00 -15.23 21.33
CA PRO A 62 -4.07 -15.16 20.22
C PRO A 62 -3.12 -16.35 20.32
N LYS A 63 -3.11 -17.21 19.30
CA LYS A 63 -2.26 -18.41 19.25
C LYS A 63 -1.06 -18.17 18.34
N PRO A 64 0.01 -17.48 18.77
CA PRO A 64 1.26 -17.52 18.03
C PRO A 64 1.98 -18.84 18.36
N GLN A 65 2.40 -19.53 17.31
CA GLN A 65 3.15 -20.78 17.31
C GLN A 65 4.32 -20.68 16.33
N PRO A 66 5.37 -21.52 16.47
CA PRO A 66 6.64 -21.33 15.77
C PRO A 66 6.44 -21.28 14.24
N GLY A 67 6.98 -20.23 13.60
CA GLY A 67 6.60 -19.80 12.25
C GLY A 67 5.70 -18.56 12.21
N ASP A 68 5.73 -17.75 13.28
CA ASP A 68 4.99 -16.51 13.43
C ASP A 68 5.03 -15.68 12.13
N THR A 69 3.86 -15.33 11.60
CA THR A 69 3.76 -14.64 10.31
C THR A 69 4.62 -13.38 10.31
N LEU A 70 5.23 -13.07 9.16
CA LEU A 70 6.07 -11.88 9.00
C LEU A 70 5.31 -10.60 9.45
N PHE A 71 3.99 -10.60 9.26
CA PHE A 71 3.09 -9.56 9.75
C PHE A 71 2.95 -9.54 11.29
N SER A 72 2.75 -10.69 11.95
CA SER A 72 2.75 -10.78 13.42
C SER A 72 4.08 -10.30 14.00
N PHE A 73 5.21 -10.66 13.40
CA PHE A 73 6.52 -10.19 13.85
C PHE A 73 6.69 -8.67 13.71
N MET A 74 6.37 -8.11 12.54
CA MET A 74 6.57 -6.69 12.25
C MET A 74 5.59 -5.77 13.02
N PHE A 75 4.33 -6.18 13.16
CA PHE A 75 3.29 -5.28 13.65
C PHE A 75 2.86 -5.50 15.12
N ARG A 76 3.28 -6.59 15.78
CA ARG A 76 2.83 -6.93 17.15
C ARG A 76 3.19 -5.90 18.23
N ARG A 77 4.29 -5.17 18.09
CA ARG A 77 4.74 -4.17 19.09
C ARG A 77 4.45 -2.72 18.70
N LEU A 78 3.79 -2.47 17.57
CA LEU A 78 3.56 -1.11 17.08
C LEU A 78 2.64 -0.27 17.96
N GLY A 79 1.80 -0.87 18.79
CA GLY A 79 0.92 -0.13 19.71
C GLY A 79 1.63 0.50 20.91
N HIS A 80 2.86 0.07 21.24
CA HIS A 80 3.60 0.58 22.41
C HIS A 80 4.85 1.38 22.05
N ALA A 81 5.34 1.28 20.82
CA ALA A 81 6.54 1.97 20.35
C ALA A 81 6.17 3.23 19.57
N TYR A 82 5.75 4.29 20.28
CA TYR A 82 5.37 5.58 19.68
C TYR A 82 6.52 6.25 18.92
N GLU A 83 7.76 5.99 19.32
CA GLU A 83 8.98 6.48 18.66
C GLU A 83 9.14 5.96 17.21
N VAL A 84 8.45 4.87 16.85
CA VAL A 84 8.55 4.23 15.53
C VAL A 84 7.55 4.83 14.53
N TYR A 85 6.51 5.53 14.97
CA TYR A 85 5.54 6.14 14.06
C TYR A 85 6.12 7.19 13.12
N PRO A 86 7.01 8.10 13.56
CA PRO A 86 7.67 9.03 12.65
C PRO A 86 8.51 8.32 11.57
N LEU A 87 9.17 7.20 11.92
CA LEU A 87 9.96 6.42 10.98
C LEU A 87 9.07 5.70 9.96
N LEU A 88 7.94 5.13 10.39
CA LEU A 88 6.97 4.51 9.48
C LEU A 88 6.28 5.52 8.59
N PHE A 89 5.96 6.70 9.13
CA PHE A 89 5.42 7.81 8.34
C PHE A 89 6.42 8.25 7.27
N LEU A 90 7.69 8.43 7.65
CA LEU A 90 8.75 8.80 6.71
C LEU A 90 8.93 7.73 5.63
N ALA A 91 8.91 6.45 5.99
CA ALA A 91 8.98 5.34 5.03
C ALA A 91 7.79 5.35 4.06
N GLY A 92 6.56 5.53 4.58
CA GLY A 92 5.36 5.66 3.76
C GLY A 92 5.43 6.86 2.82
N PHE A 93 5.91 8.01 3.31
CA PHE A 93 6.10 9.23 2.52
C PHE A 93 7.08 9.00 1.36
N TRP A 94 8.21 8.32 1.60
CA TRP A 94 9.14 7.92 0.55
C TRP A 94 8.53 6.99 -0.47
N VAL A 95 7.74 5.99 -0.04
CA VAL A 95 7.04 5.10 -0.98
C VAL A 95 6.10 5.88 -1.88
N VAL A 96 5.37 6.88 -1.34
CA VAL A 96 4.50 7.76 -2.14
C VAL A 96 5.31 8.58 -3.14
N ILE A 97 6.42 9.21 -2.72
CA ILE A 97 7.30 9.98 -3.60
C ILE A 97 7.87 9.11 -4.72
N CYS A 98 8.38 7.93 -4.39
CA CYS A 98 8.90 6.98 -5.38
C CYS A 98 7.80 6.56 -6.35
N SER A 99 6.61 6.22 -5.86
CA SER A 99 5.48 5.83 -6.70
C SER A 99 5.04 6.98 -7.62
N SER A 100 4.96 8.21 -7.11
CA SER A 100 4.63 9.38 -7.93
C SER A 100 5.71 9.70 -8.96
N THR A 101 6.98 9.51 -8.61
CA THR A 101 8.10 9.74 -9.53
C THR A 101 8.13 8.70 -10.63
N ILE A 102 7.87 7.43 -10.31
CA ILE A 102 7.70 6.35 -11.30
C ILE A 102 6.52 6.69 -12.20
N TYR A 103 5.35 6.97 -11.64
CA TYR A 103 4.16 7.32 -12.40
C TYR A 103 4.44 8.49 -13.36
N TYR A 104 5.04 9.58 -12.86
CA TYR A 104 5.41 10.73 -13.68
C TYR A 104 6.43 10.36 -14.77
N SER A 105 7.43 9.55 -14.45
CA SER A 105 8.42 9.08 -15.44
C SER A 105 7.75 8.28 -16.56
N LEU A 106 6.77 7.44 -16.24
CA LEU A 106 6.01 6.66 -17.22
C LEU A 106 5.12 7.52 -18.13
N THR A 107 4.78 8.75 -17.75
CA THR A 107 4.04 9.67 -18.63
C THR A 107 4.89 10.31 -19.74
N LYS A 108 6.22 10.17 -19.67
CA LYS A 108 7.13 10.73 -20.68
C LYS A 108 7.02 9.97 -22.00
N ILE A 109 7.10 10.73 -23.10
CA ILE A 109 6.96 10.21 -24.47
C ILE A 109 8.07 9.21 -24.84
N GLU A 110 9.18 9.22 -24.12
CA GLU A 110 10.36 8.38 -24.34
C GLU A 110 10.19 6.96 -23.78
N VAL A 111 9.20 6.73 -22.92
CA VAL A 111 9.07 5.44 -22.23
C VAL A 111 8.39 4.40 -23.14
N TRP A 112 9.17 3.41 -23.55
CA TRP A 112 8.81 2.35 -24.49
C TRP A 112 7.95 1.24 -23.87
N ILE A 113 6.80 1.61 -23.31
CA ILE A 113 5.85 0.64 -22.74
C ILE A 113 4.70 0.36 -23.71
N ASP A 114 4.29 1.35 -24.50
CA ASP A 114 3.17 1.22 -25.43
C ASP A 114 3.63 0.72 -26.82
N ARG A 115 3.59 -0.60 -27.01
CA ARG A 115 3.84 -1.30 -28.30
C ARG A 115 2.59 -1.49 -29.16
N SER A 116 1.48 -0.80 -28.85
CA SER A 116 0.23 -0.95 -29.63
C SER A 116 0.32 -0.43 -31.08
N LYS A 117 1.28 0.46 -31.36
CA LYS A 117 1.53 1.02 -32.69
C LYS A 117 2.86 0.52 -33.23
N ALA A 118 2.91 0.29 -34.54
CA ALA A 118 4.14 -0.10 -35.25
C ALA A 118 5.20 1.02 -35.21
N ASP A 119 4.75 2.28 -35.17
CA ASP A 119 5.63 3.44 -35.15
C ASP A 119 6.21 3.68 -33.75
N ALA A 120 7.50 4.02 -33.73
CA ALA A 120 8.21 4.35 -32.50
C ALA A 120 7.49 5.49 -31.73
N PRO A 121 7.48 5.49 -30.40
CA PRO A 121 6.84 6.54 -29.62
C PRO A 121 7.49 7.93 -29.79
N SER A 122 8.75 7.97 -30.23
CA SER A 122 9.47 9.19 -30.65
C SER A 122 9.20 9.60 -32.10
N ASP A 123 8.35 8.87 -32.84
CA ASP A 123 8.01 9.22 -34.20
C ASP A 123 7.31 10.59 -34.25
N TRP A 124 7.76 11.43 -35.18
CA TRP A 124 7.17 12.71 -35.43
C TRP A 124 5.68 12.60 -35.78
N GLU A 125 5.27 11.66 -36.63
CA GLU A 125 3.84 11.49 -36.99
C GLU A 125 2.96 11.18 -35.77
N ARG A 126 3.50 10.44 -34.81
CA ARG A 126 2.80 10.07 -33.58
C ARG A 126 2.77 11.20 -32.55
N SER A 127 3.78 12.07 -32.56
CA SER A 127 4.00 13.11 -31.54
C SER A 127 3.54 14.51 -31.98
N ARG A 128 3.44 14.80 -33.27
CA ARG A 128 3.07 16.09 -33.86
C ARG A 128 1.87 16.77 -33.21
N ASP A 129 0.78 16.03 -32.96
CA ASP A 129 -0.45 16.62 -32.43
C ASP A 129 -0.45 16.80 -30.90
N ASN A 130 0.52 16.21 -30.21
CA ASN A 130 0.49 16.04 -28.76
C ASN A 130 1.80 16.41 -28.04
N TYR A 131 2.89 16.72 -28.75
CA TYR A 131 4.20 16.96 -28.12
C TYR A 131 4.17 18.14 -27.15
N TRP A 132 3.52 19.25 -27.53
CA TRP A 132 3.39 20.46 -26.71
C TRP A 132 2.42 20.32 -25.53
N LYS A 133 1.52 19.34 -25.59
CA LYS A 133 0.57 19.03 -24.49
C LYS A 133 1.22 18.22 -23.38
N LYS A 134 2.31 17.52 -23.68
CA LYS A 134 3.02 16.66 -22.71
C LYS A 134 3.96 17.53 -21.86
N GLY A 135 3.90 17.34 -20.55
CA GLY A 135 4.78 18.06 -19.63
C GLY A 135 6.22 17.58 -19.77
N THR A 136 7.12 18.46 -20.22
CA THR A 136 8.56 18.16 -20.31
C THR A 136 9.26 18.33 -18.97
N ILE A 137 8.78 19.27 -18.14
CA ILE A 137 9.34 19.62 -16.84
C ILE A 137 8.30 19.35 -15.74
N ALA A 138 8.74 18.80 -14.60
CA ALA A 138 7.85 18.51 -13.47
C ALA A 138 7.27 19.78 -12.83
N PHE A 139 8.08 20.84 -12.81
CA PHE A 139 7.73 22.14 -12.26
C PHE A 139 7.70 23.17 -13.38
N ASP A 140 6.55 23.30 -14.03
CA ASP A 140 6.26 24.39 -14.98
C ASP A 140 4.88 24.97 -14.66
N PHE A 141 4.83 25.76 -13.59
CA PHE A 141 3.58 26.38 -13.11
C PHE A 141 3.00 27.40 -14.09
N GLU A 142 3.87 28.03 -14.88
CA GLU A 142 3.51 29.10 -15.82
C GLU A 142 3.33 28.60 -17.27
N GLY A 143 3.55 27.30 -17.51
CA GLY A 143 3.36 26.68 -18.82
C GLY A 143 4.26 27.24 -19.92
N ARG A 144 5.36 27.92 -19.57
CA ARG A 144 6.21 28.60 -20.57
C ARG A 144 6.92 27.62 -21.48
N SER A 145 7.16 26.40 -21.02
CA SER A 145 7.86 25.35 -21.79
C SER A 145 6.95 24.65 -22.81
N ARG A 146 5.62 24.86 -22.76
CA ARG A 146 4.61 24.15 -23.56
C ARG A 146 4.08 24.96 -24.73
N LYS A 147 4.96 25.73 -25.38
CA LYS A 147 4.60 26.52 -26.55
C LYS A 147 4.75 25.70 -27.82
N ARG A 148 3.80 25.87 -28.73
CA ARG A 148 3.85 25.29 -30.07
C ARG A 148 4.87 26.06 -30.91
N CYS A 149 5.72 25.32 -31.64
CA CYS A 149 6.73 25.89 -32.52
C CYS A 149 6.42 25.51 -33.98
N GLU A 150 5.55 26.29 -34.63
CA GLU A 150 5.06 26.00 -36.00
C GLU A 150 6.18 25.88 -37.03
N LEU A 151 7.23 26.69 -36.90
CA LEU A 151 8.38 26.64 -37.82
C LEU A 151 9.16 25.32 -37.72
N MET A 152 9.29 24.78 -36.50
CA MET A 152 9.93 23.47 -36.30
C MET A 152 9.04 22.33 -36.80
N GLU A 153 7.72 22.48 -36.69
CA GLU A 153 6.77 21.50 -37.22
C GLU A 153 6.85 21.39 -38.74
N MET A 154 6.84 22.52 -39.45
CA MET A 154 6.98 22.55 -40.90
C MET A 154 8.30 21.91 -41.36
N LEU A 155 9.41 22.24 -40.69
CA LEU A 155 10.71 21.65 -40.99
C LEU A 155 10.72 20.12 -40.80
N GLN A 156 10.13 19.62 -39.70
CA GLN A 156 10.07 18.18 -39.43
C GLN A 156 9.14 17.44 -40.40
N ASP A 157 8.04 18.07 -40.81
CA ASP A 157 7.15 17.53 -41.84
C ASP A 157 7.89 17.40 -43.18
N GLU A 158 8.62 18.44 -43.61
CA GLU A 158 9.43 18.41 -44.83
C GLU A 158 10.55 17.35 -44.78
N MET A 159 11.23 17.22 -43.64
CA MET A 159 12.25 16.19 -43.44
C MET A 159 11.65 14.78 -43.52
N LEU A 160 10.43 14.59 -43.02
CA LEU A 160 9.75 13.31 -43.05
C LEU A 160 9.29 12.96 -44.47
N GLU A 161 8.74 13.93 -45.20
CA GLU A 161 8.42 13.76 -46.63
C GLU A 161 9.67 13.44 -47.46
N ALA A 162 10.78 14.12 -47.19
CA ALA A 162 12.06 13.85 -47.84
C ALA A 162 12.60 12.44 -47.50
N ALA A 163 12.47 11.99 -46.25
CA ALA A 163 12.88 10.66 -45.82
C ALA A 163 12.04 9.55 -46.47
N LYS A 164 10.73 9.76 -46.61
CA LYS A 164 9.83 8.86 -47.36
C LYS A 164 10.20 8.78 -48.83
N LYS A 165 10.47 9.93 -49.46
CA LYS A 165 10.95 10.00 -50.86
C LYS A 165 12.27 9.26 -51.06
N ARG A 166 13.13 9.22 -50.04
CA ARG A 166 14.42 8.49 -50.06
C ARG A 166 14.29 7.00 -49.72
N GLY A 167 13.12 6.52 -49.28
CA GLY A 167 12.92 5.12 -48.86
C GLY A 167 13.68 4.74 -47.59
N THR A 168 14.19 5.71 -46.84
CA THR A 168 14.89 5.48 -45.56
C THR A 168 13.93 5.25 -44.39
N ARG A 169 12.62 5.40 -44.63
CA ARG A 169 11.54 5.26 -43.66
C ARG A 169 10.24 4.87 -44.34
#